data_AF-A0A3S1UH27-F1
#
_entry.id   AF-A0A3S1UH27-F1
#
_cell.length_a   1.000
_cell.length_b   1.000
_cell.length_c   1.000
_cell.angle_alpha   90.00
_cell.angle_beta   90.00
_cell.angle_gamma   90.00
#
_symmetry.space_group_name_H-M   'P 1'
#
loop_
_entity.id
_entity.type
_entity.pdbx_description
1 polymer ?
#
loop_
_entity_poly.entity_id
_entity_poly.type
_entity_poly.pdbx_seq_one_letter_code
_entity_poly.pdbx_strand_id
1 'polypeptide(L)'
;GHADQIEVVVINDATARTAALQGGQVNMINRVEPKIVDLIKRVPGVTIRNHAGPGHYVFIMHCNTAPFDNNDLRMALKLAIDREEMLNKVLRGYGSLGNDFPINAAYPLFTEIEQRKYDPDKAKFHYKKSGHDGSVLL
;
A
#
# COMPACT_ATOMS: atom_id res chain seq x y z
N GLY A 1 -27.41 -12.19 -12.56
CA GLY A 1 -27.85 -13.04 -11.43
C GLY A 1 -28.14 -12.14 -10.26
N HIS A 2 -29.25 -12.37 -9.57
CA HIS A 2 -29.63 -11.67 -8.35
C HIS A 2 -29.60 -12.68 -7.20
N ALA A 3 -29.16 -12.25 -6.02
CA ALA A 3 -29.20 -13.07 -4.81
C ALA A 3 -30.48 -12.73 -4.03
N ASP A 4 -31.16 -13.75 -3.50
CA ASP A 4 -32.34 -13.55 -2.66
C ASP A 4 -31.97 -13.02 -1.26
N GLN A 5 -30.74 -13.28 -0.79
CA GLN A 5 -30.21 -12.82 0.49
C GLN A 5 -28.69 -12.56 0.40
N ILE A 6 -28.22 -11.58 1.17
CA ILE A 6 -26.80 -11.32 1.41
C ILE A 6 -26.55 -11.39 2.92
N GLU A 7 -25.58 -12.20 3.33
CA GLU A 7 -25.07 -12.24 4.70
C GLU A 7 -23.64 -11.68 4.73
N VAL A 8 -23.35 -10.84 5.72
CA VAL A 8 -22.02 -10.24 5.92
C VAL A 8 -21.47 -10.69 7.26
N VAL A 9 -20.46 -11.56 7.21
CA VAL A 9 -19.79 -12.10 8.40
C VAL A 9 -18.45 -11.40 8.60
N VAL A 10 -18.18 -10.95 9.83
CA VAL A 10 -16.92 -10.28 10.17
C VAL A 10 -15.88 -11.32 10.59
N ILE A 11 -14.87 -11.53 9.74
CA ILE A 11 -13.72 -12.41 10.03
C ILE A 11 -12.45 -11.58 9.92
N ASN A 12 -11.97 -11.08 11.06
CA ASN A 12 -10.82 -10.18 11.13
C ASN A 12 -9.52 -10.86 10.68
N ASP A 13 -9.28 -12.08 11.15
CA ASP A 13 -8.06 -12.84 10.83
C ASP A 13 -8.04 -13.25 9.34
N ALA A 14 -6.93 -12.95 8.66
CA ALA A 14 -6.80 -13.17 7.22
C ALA A 14 -6.73 -14.66 6.86
N THR A 15 -6.12 -15.47 7.73
CA THR A 15 -6.00 -16.92 7.52
C THR A 15 -7.36 -17.59 7.69
N ALA A 16 -8.10 -17.26 8.75
CA ALA A 16 -9.46 -17.75 8.98
C ALA A 16 -10.41 -17.34 7.84
N ARG A 17 -10.33 -16.09 7.36
CA ARG A 17 -11.13 -15.62 6.23
C ARG A 17 -10.83 -16.39 4.94
N THR A 18 -9.56 -16.69 4.69
CA THR A 18 -9.16 -17.50 3.53
C THR A 18 -9.63 -18.95 3.64
N ALA A 19 -9.52 -19.55 4.83
CA ALA A 19 -10.00 -20.91 5.11
C ALA A 19 -11.52 -21.01 4.95
N ALA A 20 -12.28 -20.01 5.40
CA ALA A 20 -13.73 -19.95 5.24
C ALA A 20 -14.13 -19.94 3.75
N LEU A 21 -13.40 -19.22 2.90
CA LEU A 21 -13.61 -19.27 1.45
C LEU A 21 -13.31 -20.67 0.87
N GLN A 22 -12.16 -21.25 1.24
CA GLN A 22 -11.73 -22.57 0.75
C GLN A 22 -12.67 -23.69 1.19
N GLY A 23 -13.21 -23.62 2.41
CA GLY A 23 -14.19 -24.56 2.95
C GLY A 23 -15.63 -24.31 2.48
N GLY A 24 -15.87 -23.27 1.66
CA GLY A 24 -17.21 -22.94 1.16
C GLY A 24 -18.16 -22.32 2.19
N GLN A 25 -17.65 -21.89 3.34
CA GLN A 25 -18.44 -21.21 4.38
C GLN A 25 -18.87 -19.80 3.94
N VAL A 26 -18.10 -19.16 3.05
CA VAL A 26 -18.43 -17.87 2.44
C VAL A 26 -18.21 -17.93 0.93
N ASN A 27 -19.00 -17.17 0.18
CA ASN A 27 -18.88 -17.12 -1.29
C ASN A 27 -17.90 -16.05 -1.79
N MET A 28 -17.58 -15.06 -0.97
CA MET A 28 -16.72 -13.94 -1.32
C MET A 28 -15.94 -13.45 -0.09
N ILE A 29 -14.69 -13.06 -0.30
CA ILE A 29 -13.87 -12.35 0.69
C ILE A 29 -13.23 -11.13 0.05
N ASN A 30 -12.90 -10.14 0.88
CA ASN A 30 -12.09 -8.99 0.49
C ASN A 30 -10.70 -9.04 1.14
N ARG A 31 -9.84 -8.08 0.76
CA ARG A 31 -8.49 -7.89 1.34
C ARG A 31 -7.66 -9.17 1.31
N VAL A 32 -7.58 -9.80 0.14
CA VAL A 32 -6.67 -10.90 -0.12
C VAL A 32 -5.24 -10.36 -0.14
N GLU A 33 -4.35 -10.94 0.67
CA GLU A 33 -2.96 -10.52 0.71
C GLU A 33 -2.23 -10.94 -0.60
N PRO A 34 -1.42 -10.07 -1.23
CA PRO A 34 -0.73 -10.40 -2.49
C PRO A 34 0.06 -11.71 -2.46
N LYS A 35 0.68 -12.04 -1.32
CA LYS A 35 1.49 -13.26 -1.15
C LYS A 35 0.70 -14.57 -1.30
N ILE A 36 -0.61 -14.57 -1.07
CA ILE A 36 -1.47 -15.77 -1.15
C ILE A 36 -2.35 -15.81 -2.40
N VAL A 37 -2.32 -14.79 -3.26
CA VAL A 37 -3.21 -14.73 -4.43
C VAL A 37 -3.04 -15.97 -5.33
N ASP A 38 -1.81 -16.39 -5.59
CA ASP A 38 -1.55 -17.57 -6.45
C ASP A 38 -1.97 -18.89 -5.80
N LEU A 39 -2.05 -18.95 -4.47
CA LEU A 39 -2.66 -20.08 -3.77
C LEU A 39 -4.18 -20.08 -3.96
N ILE A 40 -4.83 -18.92 -3.78
CA ILE A 40 -6.29 -18.80 -3.88
C ILE A 40 -6.78 -19.03 -5.31
N LYS A 41 -6.01 -18.63 -6.34
CA LYS A 41 -6.32 -18.93 -7.75
C LYS A 41 -6.50 -20.42 -8.05
N ARG A 42 -5.95 -21.32 -7.22
CA ARG A 42 -6.05 -22.77 -7.38
C ARG A 42 -7.32 -23.35 -6.76
N VAL A 43 -8.09 -22.56 -6.00
CA VAL A 43 -9.33 -23.01 -5.38
C VAL A 43 -10.41 -23.13 -6.46
N PRO A 44 -11.04 -24.30 -6.64
CA PRO A 44 -12.07 -24.49 -7.65
C PRO A 44 -13.22 -23.47 -7.53
N GLY A 45 -13.65 -22.91 -8.65
CA GLY A 45 -14.76 -21.95 -8.69
C GLY A 45 -14.43 -20.54 -8.17
N VAL A 46 -13.23 -20.29 -7.64
CA VAL A 46 -12.82 -18.97 -7.18
C VAL A 46 -12.20 -18.17 -8.32
N THR A 47 -12.60 -16.90 -8.43
CA THR A 47 -11.96 -15.94 -9.33
C THR A 47 -11.38 -14.78 -8.53
N ILE A 48 -10.19 -14.34 -8.90
CA ILE A 48 -9.57 -13.15 -8.30
C ILE A 48 -9.96 -11.93 -9.11
N ARG A 49 -10.54 -10.93 -8.44
CA ARG A 49 -10.84 -9.62 -9.02
C ARG A 49 -9.89 -8.60 -8.42
N ASN A 50 -8.93 -8.14 -9.22
CA ASN A 50 -8.07 -7.01 -8.88
C ASN A 50 -8.64 -5.74 -9.53
N HIS A 51 -8.88 -4.71 -8.73
CA HIS A 51 -9.40 -3.43 -9.21
C HIS A 51 -8.63 -2.29 -8.55
N ALA A 52 -8.17 -1.33 -9.34
CA ALA A 52 -7.52 -0.13 -8.83
C ALA A 52 -8.53 0.72 -8.04
N GLY A 53 -8.22 1.05 -6.80
CA GLY A 53 -9.09 1.85 -5.93
C GLY A 53 -8.37 3.06 -5.37
N PRO A 54 -9.07 3.90 -4.57
CA PRO A 54 -8.50 5.08 -3.93
C PRO A 54 -7.51 4.78 -2.79
N GLY A 55 -7.35 3.51 -2.42
CA GLY A 55 -6.46 3.09 -1.34
C GLY A 55 -4.99 3.36 -1.65
N HIS A 56 -4.23 3.73 -0.62
CA HIS A 56 -2.80 4.00 -0.70
C HIS A 56 -2.13 3.62 0.64
N TYR A 57 -0.88 3.18 0.57
CA TYR A 57 -0.06 2.88 1.74
C TYR A 57 0.82 4.09 2.06
N VAL A 58 0.88 4.49 3.33
CA VAL A 58 1.57 5.72 3.74
C VAL A 58 2.43 5.52 4.98
N PHE A 59 3.53 6.26 5.02
CA PHE A 59 4.21 6.63 6.25
C PHE A 59 3.87 8.11 6.51
N ILE A 60 3.06 8.36 7.52
CA ILE A 60 2.55 9.70 7.80
C ILE A 60 3.60 10.48 8.58
N MET A 61 3.97 11.66 8.08
CA MET A 61 4.86 12.60 8.74
C MET A 61 4.04 13.81 9.19
N HIS A 62 3.89 13.99 10.50
CA HIS A 62 3.15 15.13 11.06
C HIS A 62 3.95 16.43 10.89
N CYS A 63 3.66 17.20 9.84
CA CYS A 63 4.41 18.40 9.47
C CYS A 63 4.38 19.56 10.48
N ASN A 64 3.61 19.44 11.57
CA ASN A 64 3.53 20.41 12.66
C ASN A 64 4.23 19.95 13.95
N THR A 65 4.94 18.81 13.89
CA THR A 65 5.56 18.19 15.06
C THR A 65 6.99 17.80 14.73
N ALA A 66 7.95 18.20 15.56
CA ALA A 66 9.34 17.78 15.41
C ALA A 66 9.47 16.25 15.50
N PRO A 67 10.37 15.63 14.71
CA PRO A 67 11.31 16.27 13.79
C PRO A 67 10.73 16.48 12.37
N PHE A 68 9.47 16.10 12.14
CA PHE A 68 8.83 16.11 10.81
C PHE A 68 8.34 17.49 10.38
N ASP A 69 8.41 18.52 11.22
CA ASP A 69 8.25 19.91 10.84
C ASP A 69 9.36 20.38 9.88
N ASN A 70 10.55 19.76 9.93
CA ASN A 70 11.66 20.01 9.02
C ASN A 70 11.44 19.39 7.61
N ASN A 71 11.40 20.24 6.58
CA ASN A 71 11.19 19.79 5.20
C ASN A 71 12.36 18.97 4.63
N ASP A 72 13.61 19.30 4.98
CA ASP A 72 14.76 18.54 4.53
C ASP A 72 14.74 17.13 5.13
N LEU A 73 14.31 16.96 6.40
CA LEU A 73 14.13 15.61 6.95
C LEU A 73 13.06 14.82 6.21
N ARG A 74 11.89 15.42 5.94
CA ARG A 74 10.83 14.75 5.16
C ARG A 74 11.30 14.37 3.76
N MET A 75 12.09 15.24 3.11
CA MET A 75 12.62 14.95 1.77
C MET A 75 13.64 13.80 1.81
N ALA A 76 14.50 13.77 2.83
CA ALA A 76 15.43 12.67 3.04
C ALA A 76 14.71 11.32 3.11
N LEU A 77 13.65 11.24 3.92
CA LEU A 77 12.86 10.02 4.06
C LEU A 77 12.15 9.64 2.75
N LYS A 78 11.57 10.59 2.03
CA LYS A 78 10.90 10.32 0.74
C LYS A 78 11.83 9.77 -0.35
N LEU A 79 13.09 10.20 -0.35
CA LEU A 79 14.13 9.78 -1.30
C LEU A 79 14.83 8.49 -0.89
N ALA A 80 14.78 8.13 0.40
CA ALA A 80 15.33 6.89 0.93
C ALA A 80 14.43 5.65 0.71
N ILE A 81 13.22 5.82 0.18
CA ILE A 81 12.27 4.73 -0.06
C ILE A 81 12.30 4.29 -1.53
N ASP A 82 12.68 3.04 -1.76
CA ASP A 82 12.55 2.37 -3.05
C ASP A 82 11.12 1.84 -3.25
N ARG A 83 10.28 2.68 -3.89
CA ARG A 83 8.87 2.35 -4.17
C ARG A 83 8.72 1.22 -5.19
N GLU A 84 9.67 1.07 -6.12
CA GLU A 84 9.66 -0.01 -7.11
C GLU A 84 9.97 -1.34 -6.44
N GLU A 85 10.99 -1.38 -5.58
CA GLU A 85 11.31 -2.56 -4.78
C GLU A 85 10.14 -2.95 -3.86
N MET A 86 9.51 -1.97 -3.19
CA MET A 86 8.32 -2.23 -2.37
C MET A 86 7.16 -2.81 -3.20
N LEU A 87 6.86 -2.24 -4.36
CA LEU A 87 5.80 -2.76 -5.25
C LEU A 87 6.09 -4.20 -5.69
N ASN A 88 7.33 -4.49 -6.05
CA ASN A 88 7.74 -5.79 -6.55
C ASN A 88 7.82 -6.85 -5.46
N LYS A 89 8.45 -6.54 -4.32
CA LYS A 89 8.73 -7.52 -3.26
C LYS A 89 7.59 -7.65 -2.25
N VAL A 90 6.99 -6.53 -1.83
CA VAL A 90 5.94 -6.52 -0.80
C VAL A 90 4.57 -6.73 -1.44
N LEU A 91 4.22 -5.93 -2.44
CA LEU A 91 2.91 -6.00 -3.09
C LEU A 91 2.85 -7.00 -4.25
N ARG A 92 3.98 -7.58 -4.68
CA ARG A 92 4.04 -8.57 -5.78
C ARG A 92 3.34 -8.08 -7.06
N GLY A 93 3.47 -6.78 -7.37
CA GLY A 93 2.82 -6.14 -8.51
C GLY A 93 1.33 -5.82 -8.33
N TYR A 94 0.71 -6.13 -7.18
CA TYR A 94 -0.67 -5.74 -6.87
C TYR A 94 -0.72 -4.31 -6.31
N GLY A 95 -0.42 -3.35 -7.16
CA GLY A 95 -0.47 -1.92 -6.84
C GLY A 95 0.13 -1.08 -7.96
N SER A 96 0.23 0.21 -7.71
CA SER A 96 0.95 1.16 -8.56
C SER A 96 1.85 2.03 -7.68
N LEU A 97 2.84 2.68 -8.29
CA LEU A 97 3.74 3.57 -7.56
C LEU A 97 2.98 4.81 -7.09
N GLY A 98 3.01 5.08 -5.79
CA GLY A 98 2.56 6.35 -5.22
C GLY A 98 3.59 7.47 -5.46
N ASN A 99 3.19 8.72 -5.27
CA ASN A 99 4.07 9.88 -5.45
C ASN A 99 3.86 10.96 -4.36
N ASP A 100 3.76 10.54 -3.10
CA ASP A 100 3.65 11.42 -1.91
C ASP A 100 2.42 12.35 -1.89
N PHE A 101 1.37 12.00 -2.63
CA PHE A 101 0.03 12.57 -2.51
C PHE A 101 -1.03 11.46 -2.67
N PRO A 102 -2.25 11.63 -2.14
CA PRO A 102 -3.23 10.55 -2.02
C PRO A 102 -4.10 10.34 -3.28
N ILE A 103 -3.96 11.19 -4.31
CA ILE A 103 -4.78 11.15 -5.52
C ILE A 103 -4.09 10.26 -6.56
N ASN A 104 -4.79 9.24 -7.06
CA ASN A 104 -4.28 8.32 -8.08
C ASN A 104 -5.25 8.24 -9.27
N ALA A 105 -4.91 7.45 -10.29
CA ALA A 105 -5.72 7.30 -11.51
C ALA A 105 -7.15 6.77 -11.30
N ALA A 106 -7.52 6.29 -10.10
CA ALA A 106 -8.91 5.95 -9.77
C ALA A 106 -9.78 7.21 -9.55
N TYR A 107 -9.17 8.39 -9.38
CA TYR A 107 -9.88 9.65 -9.20
C TYR A 107 -10.06 10.41 -10.53
N PRO A 108 -11.24 10.98 -10.82
CA PRO A 108 -11.50 11.67 -12.09
C PRO A 108 -10.59 12.87 -12.40
N LEU A 109 -10.06 13.53 -11.37
CA LEU A 109 -9.22 14.73 -11.50
C LEU A 109 -7.73 14.44 -11.27
N PHE A 110 -7.30 13.18 -11.42
CA PHE A 110 -5.90 12.83 -11.32
C PHE A 110 -5.10 13.42 -12.49
N THR A 111 -3.89 13.89 -12.19
CA THR A 111 -2.91 14.31 -13.19
C THR A 111 -1.56 13.74 -12.81
N GLU A 112 -0.85 13.20 -13.80
CA GLU A 112 0.50 12.69 -13.59
C GLU A 112 1.47 13.85 -13.34
N ILE A 113 2.35 13.65 -12.37
CA ILE A 113 3.47 14.54 -12.09
C ILE A 113 4.75 13.70 -12.09
N GLU A 114 5.91 14.37 -12.19
CA GLU A 114 7.21 13.69 -12.17
C GLU A 114 7.33 12.77 -10.94
N GLN A 115 7.67 11.51 -11.17
CA GLN A 115 7.78 10.51 -10.12
C GLN A 115 9.03 10.76 -9.28
N ARG A 116 8.87 10.72 -7.95
CA ARG A 116 10.00 10.77 -7.02
C ARG A 116 10.68 9.41 -6.96
N LYS A 117 11.90 9.38 -7.48
CA LYS A 117 12.73 8.18 -7.52
C LYS A 117 13.54 8.03 -6.25
N TYR A 118 13.90 6.78 -5.95
CA TYR A 118 14.87 6.44 -4.93
C TYR A 118 16.22 7.06 -5.28
N ASP A 119 16.79 7.82 -4.34
CA ASP A 119 18.05 8.54 -4.52
C ASP A 119 18.74 8.64 -3.14
N PRO A 120 19.51 7.61 -2.73
CA PRO A 120 20.12 7.55 -1.41
C PRO A 120 21.17 8.66 -1.18
N ASP A 121 21.81 9.15 -2.25
CA ASP A 121 22.78 10.24 -2.16
C ASP A 121 22.09 11.57 -1.84
N LYS A 122 21.00 11.90 -2.54
CA LYS A 122 20.17 13.07 -2.19
C LYS A 122 19.48 12.89 -0.84
N ALA A 123 19.06 11.67 -0.50
CA ALA A 123 18.51 11.39 0.82
C ALA A 123 19.52 11.74 1.92
N LYS A 124 20.78 11.29 1.79
CA LYS A 124 21.88 11.60 2.72
C LYS A 124 22.18 13.10 2.77
N PHE A 125 22.16 13.77 1.62
CA PHE A 125 22.34 15.22 1.55
C PHE A 125 21.26 15.96 2.36
N HIS A 126 19.98 15.65 2.12
CA HIS A 126 18.86 16.27 2.82
C HIS A 126 18.84 15.92 4.31
N TYR A 127 19.19 14.67 4.66
CA TYR A 127 19.28 14.25 6.06
C TYR A 127 20.31 15.09 6.81
N LYS A 128 21.53 15.23 6.27
CA LYS A 128 22.56 16.09 6.85
C LYS A 128 22.11 17.55 6.95
N LYS A 129 21.45 18.07 5.91
CA LYS A 129 20.95 19.45 5.87
C LYS A 129 19.83 19.70 6.89
N SER A 130 19.05 18.68 7.23
CA SER A 130 18.00 18.78 8.24
C SER A 130 18.55 19.08 9.64
N GLY A 131 19.83 18.78 9.90
CA GLY A 131 20.43 18.90 11.22
C GLY A 131 20.00 17.80 12.20
N HIS A 132 19.17 16.84 11.78
CA HIS A 132 18.81 15.66 12.55
C HIS A 132 20.01 14.72 12.68
N ASP A 133 20.11 14.05 13.83
CA ASP A 133 21.11 13.02 14.11
C ASP A 133 20.43 11.78 14.71
N GLY A 134 20.98 10.60 14.41
CA GLY A 134 20.47 9.32 14.88
C GLY A 134 19.17 8.84 14.21
N SER A 135 18.61 7.76 14.76
CA SER A 135 17.42 7.12 14.18
C SER A 135 16.21 8.04 14.18
N VAL A 136 15.43 8.01 13.10
CA VAL A 136 14.09 8.58 13.07
C VAL A 136 13.15 7.55 13.67
N LEU A 137 12.56 7.86 14.82
CA LEU A 137 11.49 7.06 15.39
C LEU A 137 10.19 7.44 14.68
N LEU A 138 9.57 6.45 14.04
CA LEU A 138 8.28 6.57 13.36
C LEU A 138 7.13 6.36 14.35
#